data_AF-A0A0H3A0R0-F1
#
_entry.id   AF-A0A0H3A0R0-F1
#
_cell.length_a   1.000
_cell.length_b   1.000
_cell.length_c   1.000
_cell.angle_alpha   90.00
_cell.angle_beta   90.00
_cell.angle_gamma   90.00
#
_symmetry.space_group_name_H-M   'P 1'
#
loop_
_entity.id
_entity.type
_entity.pdbx_description
1 polymer ?
#
loop_
_entity_poly.entity_id
_entity_poly.type
_entity_poly.pdbx_seq_one_letter_code
_entity_poly.pdbx_strand_id
1 'polypeptide(L)'
;MTLAVATLNTPVAAAEPVVRCRTLAGGGDYVCVTETPTAPATTGSTGTSSGSNGLGDWFSEHAGTVMFVIAVAAVIAIAAMVKSGTSKDKAAEAAAVHARGRQIALDASVEPAAQSPEDLKRFGAFGWAVPWIPGTAFGNLVTRDGSTDRVNAAWAQAAEIARLGHVDVQGSFAPAATVVNVNGYADGTGDLELSVNTADYTVGEAQLNRVLAHLVRTARVETATGFTRDAVRDWHVTRLSMIPAAVQQYAAASEQEQTVAPDPTVNWEW
;
A
#
# COMPACT_ATOMS: atom_id res chain seq x y z
N MET A 1 -7.20 21.36 -56.29
CA MET A 1 -7.34 21.14 -54.83
C MET A 1 -8.50 20.20 -54.62
N THR A 2 -8.22 18.95 -54.28
CA THR A 2 -9.19 17.88 -54.02
C THR A 2 -9.29 17.71 -52.51
N LEU A 3 -10.47 17.95 -51.93
CA LEU A 3 -10.76 17.69 -50.52
C LEU A 3 -11.23 16.24 -50.37
N ALA A 4 -10.44 15.42 -49.67
CA ALA A 4 -10.83 14.09 -49.26
C ALA A 4 -11.67 14.17 -47.98
N VAL A 5 -12.91 13.67 -48.03
CA VAL A 5 -13.77 13.48 -46.86
C VAL A 5 -13.38 12.14 -46.21
N ALA A 6 -12.83 12.18 -45.01
CA ALA A 6 -12.60 10.99 -44.21
C ALA A 6 -13.89 10.62 -43.46
N THR A 7 -14.55 9.53 -43.87
CA THR A 7 -15.63 8.90 -43.10
C THR A 7 -15.03 8.05 -41.98
N LEU A 8 -15.19 8.49 -40.72
CA LEU A 8 -14.92 7.68 -39.54
C LEU A 8 -16.10 6.71 -39.32
N ASN A 9 -15.95 5.47 -39.80
CA ASN A 9 -16.77 4.34 -39.35
C ASN A 9 -16.08 3.67 -38.17
N THR A 10 -16.38 4.11 -36.95
CA THR A 10 -16.00 3.39 -35.73
C THR A 10 -17.12 2.38 -35.43
N PRO A 11 -16.85 1.06 -35.41
CA PRO A 11 -17.85 0.10 -34.94
C PRO A 11 -18.09 0.33 -33.44
N VAL A 12 -19.36 0.47 -33.04
CA VAL A 12 -19.75 0.50 -31.63
C VAL A 12 -19.53 -0.91 -31.06
N ALA A 13 -18.56 -1.05 -30.16
CA ALA A 13 -18.32 -2.29 -29.44
C ALA A 13 -19.57 -2.66 -28.62
N ALA A 14 -20.14 -3.84 -28.88
CA ALA A 14 -21.17 -4.41 -28.03
C ALA A 14 -20.55 -4.72 -26.65
N ALA A 15 -21.16 -4.23 -25.58
CA ALA A 15 -20.70 -4.51 -24.22
C ALA A 15 -20.86 -6.01 -23.90
N GLU A 16 -19.79 -6.64 -23.42
CA GLU A 16 -19.80 -8.05 -23.01
C GLU A 16 -20.73 -8.24 -21.78
N PRO A 17 -21.53 -9.33 -21.74
CA PRO A 17 -22.45 -9.57 -20.62
C PRO A 17 -21.67 -9.85 -19.34
N VAL A 18 -22.08 -9.22 -18.24
CA VAL A 18 -21.45 -9.40 -16.92
C VAL A 18 -22.21 -10.50 -16.18
N VAL A 19 -21.53 -11.61 -15.89
CA VAL A 19 -22.10 -12.70 -15.08
C VAL A 19 -21.78 -12.45 -13.62
N ARG A 20 -22.81 -12.33 -12.77
CA ARG A 20 -22.65 -12.26 -11.31
C ARG A 20 -23.24 -13.51 -10.68
N CYS A 21 -22.38 -14.28 -10.01
CA CYS A 21 -22.78 -15.44 -9.23
C CYS A 21 -22.80 -15.07 -7.74
N ARG A 22 -23.87 -15.44 -7.04
CA ARG A 22 -23.95 -15.29 -5.58
C ARG A 22 -24.20 -16.66 -4.95
N THR A 23 -23.46 -16.94 -3.89
CA THR A 23 -23.61 -18.14 -3.08
C THR A 23 -24.86 -18.01 -2.20
N LEU A 24 -25.72 -19.02 -2.23
CA LEU A 24 -26.85 -19.09 -1.30
C LEU A 24 -26.35 -19.40 0.12
N ALA A 25 -26.98 -18.76 1.11
CA ALA A 25 -26.69 -18.99 2.52
C ALA A 25 -26.96 -20.46 2.87
N GLY A 26 -25.88 -21.21 3.12
CA GLY A 26 -25.93 -22.67 3.31
C GLY A 26 -24.79 -23.42 2.64
N GLY A 27 -24.08 -22.81 1.68
CA GLY A 27 -22.83 -23.33 1.12
C GLY A 27 -23.03 -24.60 0.28
N GLY A 28 -23.19 -24.44 -1.03
CA GLY A 28 -23.17 -25.57 -1.97
C GLY A 28 -23.57 -25.17 -3.39
N ASP A 29 -24.63 -24.38 -3.52
CA ASP A 29 -25.16 -23.98 -4.82
C ASP A 29 -24.94 -22.48 -5.13
N TYR A 30 -24.52 -22.22 -6.37
CA TYR A 30 -24.36 -20.89 -6.93
C TYR A 30 -25.52 -20.61 -7.88
N VAL A 31 -26.21 -19.48 -7.68
CA VAL A 31 -27.11 -18.95 -8.71
C VAL A 31 -26.36 -17.84 -9.44
N CYS A 32 -26.15 -18.06 -10.73
CA CYS A 32 -25.54 -17.10 -11.62
C CYS A 32 -26.65 -16.44 -12.44
N VAL A 33 -26.73 -15.10 -12.35
CA VAL A 33 -27.62 -14.31 -13.19
C VAL A 33 -26.77 -13.67 -14.28
N THR A 34 -27.09 -13.97 -15.53
CA THR A 34 -26.51 -13.29 -16.69
C THR A 34 -27.33 -12.04 -16.96
N GLU A 35 -26.82 -10.89 -16.52
CA GLU A 35 -27.41 -9.62 -16.87
C GLU A 35 -26.84 -9.20 -18.23
N THR A 36 -27.68 -9.25 -19.26
CA THR A 36 -27.35 -8.60 -20.53
C THR A 36 -27.57 -7.10 -20.31
N PRO A 37 -26.53 -6.25 -20.41
CA PRO A 37 -26.75 -4.82 -20.34
C PRO A 37 -27.62 -4.42 -21.52
N THR A 38 -28.88 -4.08 -21.24
CA THR A 38 -29.79 -3.52 -22.24
C THR A 38 -29.14 -2.24 -22.74
N ALA A 39 -28.71 -2.25 -24.00
CA ALA A 39 -28.21 -1.06 -24.66
C ALA A 39 -29.23 0.07 -24.47
N PRO A 40 -28.80 1.31 -24.19
CA PRO A 40 -29.72 2.41 -24.02
C PRO A 40 -30.62 2.47 -25.25
N ALA A 41 -31.93 2.36 -25.04
CA ALA A 41 -32.91 2.38 -26.11
C ALA A 41 -32.71 3.67 -26.90
N THR A 42 -32.22 3.56 -28.13
CA THR A 42 -32.22 4.67 -29.07
C THR A 42 -33.67 4.83 -29.53
N THR A 43 -34.38 5.74 -28.88
CA THR A 43 -35.69 6.20 -29.34
C THR A 43 -35.51 6.86 -30.71
N GLY A 44 -35.85 6.12 -31.76
CA GLY A 44 -36.02 6.68 -33.10
C GLY A 44 -37.22 7.60 -33.11
N SER A 45 -36.99 8.90 -33.28
CA SER A 45 -38.05 9.87 -33.53
C SER A 45 -38.63 9.64 -34.92
N THR A 46 -39.77 8.95 -34.98
CA THR A 46 -40.69 9.01 -36.13
C THR A 46 -41.75 10.05 -35.79
N GLY A 47 -41.88 11.06 -36.65
CA GLY A 47 -42.58 12.29 -36.35
C GLY A 47 -44.09 12.27 -36.52
N THR A 48 -44.63 13.46 -36.22
CA THR A 48 -45.92 14.04 -36.62
C THR A 48 -47.09 13.83 -35.66
N SER A 49 -47.43 14.85 -34.86
CA SER A 49 -48.49 15.81 -35.22
C SER A 49 -48.83 16.81 -34.09
N SER A 50 -49.14 18.03 -34.53
CA SER A 50 -50.09 19.00 -33.94
C SER A 50 -49.79 19.64 -32.57
N GLY A 51 -49.30 20.88 -32.62
CA GLY A 51 -50.02 22.02 -32.03
C GLY A 51 -49.72 22.38 -30.57
N SER A 52 -48.87 23.39 -30.36
CA SER A 52 -49.18 24.53 -29.48
C SER A 52 -48.09 25.60 -29.60
N ASN A 53 -48.53 26.82 -29.86
CA ASN A 53 -47.72 28.00 -30.14
C ASN A 53 -46.86 28.44 -28.93
N GLY A 54 -45.63 28.89 -29.19
CA GLY A 54 -44.96 29.92 -28.36
C GLY A 54 -43.60 29.57 -27.76
N LEU A 55 -43.26 28.29 -27.55
CA LEU A 55 -41.98 27.90 -26.93
C LEU A 55 -41.02 27.17 -27.89
N GLY A 56 -41.50 26.62 -29.01
CA GLY A 56 -40.71 25.75 -29.89
C GLY A 56 -39.58 26.42 -30.70
N ASP A 57 -39.71 27.71 -31.02
CA ASP A 57 -38.71 28.42 -31.84
C ASP A 57 -37.41 28.70 -31.06
N TRP A 58 -37.50 29.07 -29.77
CA TRP A 58 -36.31 29.28 -28.95
C TRP A 58 -35.55 27.97 -28.69
N PHE A 59 -36.28 26.87 -28.44
CA PHE A 59 -35.67 25.55 -28.25
C PHE A 59 -35.05 25.01 -29.53
N SER A 60 -35.54 25.35 -30.73
CA SER A 60 -34.93 24.87 -31.99
C SER A 60 -33.60 25.56 -32.30
N GLU A 61 -33.41 26.80 -31.87
CA GLU A 61 -32.16 27.56 -32.04
C GLU A 61 -31.13 27.28 -30.93
N HIS A 62 -31.57 26.90 -29.72
CA HIS A 62 -30.70 26.67 -28.56
C HIS A 62 -30.66 25.21 -28.07
N ALA A 63 -31.37 24.27 -28.73
CA ALA A 63 -31.45 22.85 -28.34
C ALA A 63 -30.07 22.21 -28.16
N GLY A 64 -29.14 22.47 -29.08
CA GLY A 64 -27.77 21.95 -29.00
C GLY A 64 -27.04 22.45 -27.75
N THR A 65 -27.17 23.75 -27.44
CA THR A 65 -26.54 24.39 -26.29
C THR A 65 -27.16 23.91 -24.97
N VAL A 66 -28.49 23.78 -24.91
CA VAL A 66 -29.19 23.29 -23.70
C VAL A 66 -28.83 21.83 -23.43
N MET A 67 -28.80 20.96 -24.45
CA MET A 67 -28.38 19.56 -24.29
C MET A 67 -26.90 19.44 -23.89
N PHE A 68 -26.02 20.30 -24.42
CA PHE A 68 -24.62 20.35 -24.01
C PHE A 68 -24.47 20.75 -22.54
N VAL A 69 -25.20 21.77 -22.07
CA VAL A 69 -25.16 22.18 -20.65
C VAL A 69 -25.67 21.07 -19.73
N ILE A 70 -26.75 20.38 -20.11
CA ILE A 70 -27.29 19.25 -19.34
C ILE A 70 -26.28 18.09 -19.30
N ALA A 71 -25.63 17.76 -20.42
CA ALA A 71 -24.62 16.71 -20.49
C ALA A 71 -23.40 17.05 -19.62
N VAL A 72 -22.92 18.30 -19.67
CA VAL A 72 -21.81 18.76 -18.82
C VAL A 72 -22.19 18.71 -17.33
N ALA A 73 -23.40 19.15 -16.97
CA ALA A 73 -23.87 19.07 -15.59
C ALA A 73 -23.97 17.61 -15.09
N ALA A 74 -24.43 16.69 -15.93
CA ALA A 74 -24.49 15.27 -15.60
C ALA A 74 -23.10 14.67 -15.38
N VAL A 75 -22.11 14.98 -16.24
CA VAL A 75 -20.72 14.52 -16.07
C VAL A 75 -20.10 15.06 -14.79
N ILE A 76 -20.32 16.34 -14.47
CA ILE A 76 -19.83 16.96 -13.22
C ILE A 76 -20.46 16.28 -12.00
N ALA A 77 -21.77 15.98 -12.04
CA ALA A 77 -22.46 15.30 -10.94
C ALA A 77 -21.95 13.87 -10.73
N ILE A 78 -21.69 13.12 -11.80
CA ILE A 78 -21.10 11.77 -11.73
C ILE A 78 -19.68 11.84 -11.14
N ALA A 79 -18.85 12.76 -11.62
CA ALA A 79 -17.49 12.94 -11.10
C ALA A 79 -17.49 13.33 -9.62
N ALA A 80 -18.41 14.20 -9.19
CA ALA A 80 -18.59 14.57 -7.79
C ALA A 80 -19.04 13.39 -6.93
N MET A 81 -19.97 12.56 -7.42
CA MET A 81 -20.43 11.36 -6.71
C MET A 81 -19.31 10.33 -6.52
N VAL A 82 -18.54 10.02 -7.58
CA VAL A 82 -17.38 9.11 -7.49
C VAL A 82 -16.34 9.63 -6.50
N LYS A 83 -16.00 10.92 -6.57
CA LYS A 83 -15.06 11.54 -5.63
C LYS A 83 -15.59 11.53 -4.19
N SER A 84 -16.90 11.71 -4.00
CA SER A 84 -17.53 11.68 -2.67
C SER A 84 -17.63 10.26 -2.07
N GLY A 85 -17.80 9.23 -2.91
CA GLY A 85 -17.77 7.84 -2.47
C GLY A 85 -16.38 7.47 -1.98
N THR A 86 -15.35 7.71 -2.80
CA THR A 86 -13.96 7.42 -2.44
C THR A 86 -13.47 8.20 -1.22
N SER A 87 -13.94 9.44 -0.99
CA SER A 87 -13.55 10.21 0.20
C SER A 87 -14.23 9.70 1.48
N LYS A 88 -15.49 9.28 1.40
CA LYS A 88 -16.21 8.68 2.54
C LYS A 88 -15.61 7.33 2.93
N ASP A 89 -15.29 6.49 1.95
CA ASP A 89 -14.69 5.18 2.21
C ASP A 89 -13.32 5.34 2.88
N LYS A 90 -12.47 6.25 2.37
CA LYS A 90 -11.18 6.58 2.99
C LYS A 90 -11.32 7.14 4.40
N ALA A 91 -12.34 7.96 4.66
CA ALA A 91 -12.61 8.49 6.00
C ALA A 91 -13.05 7.39 6.97
N ALA A 92 -13.88 6.45 6.53
CA ALA A 92 -14.30 5.30 7.31
C ALA A 92 -13.11 4.37 7.63
N GLU A 93 -12.25 4.11 6.64
CA GLU A 93 -11.03 3.33 6.84
C GLU A 93 -10.07 4.00 7.83
N ALA A 94 -9.83 5.31 7.67
CA ALA A 94 -9.00 6.07 8.61
C ALA A 94 -9.57 6.05 10.03
N ALA A 95 -10.89 6.15 10.19
CA ALA A 95 -11.56 6.04 11.48
C ALA A 95 -11.39 4.64 12.11
N ALA A 96 -11.47 3.58 11.30
CA ALA A 96 -11.25 2.20 11.75
C ALA A 96 -9.80 1.97 12.19
N VAL A 97 -8.81 2.47 11.45
CA VAL A 97 -7.39 2.43 11.85
C VAL A 97 -7.19 3.14 13.18
N HIS A 98 -7.77 4.33 13.34
CA HIS A 98 -7.66 5.10 14.58
C HIS A 98 -8.35 4.41 15.76
N ALA A 99 -9.47 3.71 15.53
CA ALA A 99 -10.15 2.93 16.55
C ALA A 99 -9.33 1.71 17.00
N ARG A 100 -8.74 0.96 16.06
CA ARG A 100 -7.81 -0.13 16.38
C ARG A 100 -6.60 0.37 17.17
N GLY A 101 -6.03 1.49 16.76
CA GLY A 101 -4.91 2.14 17.46
C GLY A 101 -5.21 2.45 18.92
N ARG A 102 -6.43 2.92 19.23
CA ARG A 102 -6.86 3.17 20.62
C ARG A 102 -6.94 1.88 21.44
N GLN A 103 -7.47 0.81 20.86
CA GLN A 103 -7.53 -0.49 21.55
C GLN A 103 -6.12 -0.99 21.88
N ILE A 104 -5.21 -0.96 20.89
CA ILE A 104 -3.81 -1.36 21.09
C ILE A 104 -3.12 -0.51 22.17
N ALA A 105 -3.36 0.80 22.19
CA ALA A 105 -2.77 1.68 23.20
C ALA A 105 -3.26 1.37 24.62
N LEU A 106 -4.54 1.01 24.77
CA LEU A 106 -5.13 0.60 26.05
C LEU A 106 -4.56 -0.76 26.49
N ASP A 107 -4.49 -1.73 25.59
CA ASP A 107 -3.97 -3.07 25.87
C ASP A 107 -2.50 -3.03 26.28
N ALA A 108 -1.71 -2.16 25.64
CA ALA A 108 -0.30 -1.96 25.95
C ALA A 108 -0.03 -0.99 27.13
N SER A 109 -1.08 -0.48 27.79
CA SER A 109 -0.97 0.48 28.91
C SER A 109 -0.08 1.69 28.59
N VAL A 110 -0.18 2.21 27.36
CA VAL A 110 0.62 3.33 26.88
C VAL A 110 0.22 4.61 27.59
N GLU A 111 1.21 5.39 28.05
CA GLU A 111 1.00 6.67 28.72
C GLU A 111 0.18 7.64 27.84
N PRO A 112 -0.73 8.47 28.41
CA PRO A 112 -1.58 9.36 27.62
C PRO A 112 -0.84 10.28 26.65
N ALA A 113 0.41 10.67 26.96
CA ALA A 113 1.26 11.49 26.09
C ALA A 113 1.62 10.81 24.75
N ALA A 114 1.57 9.47 24.70
CA ALA A 114 1.80 8.65 23.50
C ALA A 114 0.50 8.13 22.87
N GLN A 115 -0.64 8.76 23.18
CA GLN A 115 -1.95 8.53 22.55
C GLN A 115 -2.34 9.65 21.58
N SER A 116 -1.35 10.35 21.01
CA SER A 116 -1.63 11.35 19.98
C SER A 116 -2.30 10.69 18.76
N PRO A 117 -3.11 11.41 17.96
CA PRO A 117 -3.75 10.83 16.78
C PRO A 117 -2.76 10.16 15.80
N GLU A 118 -1.56 10.71 15.68
CA GLU A 118 -0.47 10.16 14.88
C GLU A 118 0.05 8.83 15.44
N ASP A 119 0.26 8.76 16.77
CA ASP A 119 0.72 7.53 17.43
C ASP A 119 -0.34 6.43 17.33
N LEU A 120 -1.62 6.77 17.51
CA LEU A 120 -2.73 5.83 17.34
C LEU A 120 -2.83 5.33 15.89
N LYS A 121 -2.64 6.19 14.89
CA LYS A 121 -2.60 5.78 13.49
C LYS A 121 -1.45 4.79 13.25
N ARG A 122 -0.26 5.08 13.78
CA ARG A 122 0.89 4.16 13.72
C ARG A 122 0.57 2.82 14.37
N PHE A 123 0.04 2.81 15.59
CA PHE A 123 -0.32 1.56 16.27
C PHE A 123 -1.32 0.73 15.45
N GLY A 124 -2.32 1.39 14.86
CA GLY A 124 -3.27 0.74 13.96
C GLY A 124 -2.65 0.19 12.67
N ALA A 125 -1.56 0.80 12.17
CA ALA A 125 -0.84 0.37 10.98
C ALA A 125 0.07 -0.84 11.25
N PHE A 126 0.78 -0.85 12.38
CA PHE A 126 1.71 -1.92 12.75
C PHE A 126 1.06 -3.06 13.57
N GLY A 127 -0.13 -2.84 14.12
CA GLY A 127 -0.85 -3.82 14.92
C GLY A 127 -0.37 -3.96 16.36
N TRP A 128 0.58 -3.13 16.80
CA TRP A 128 1.07 -3.08 18.17
C TRP A 128 1.61 -1.68 18.53
N ALA A 129 1.87 -1.44 19.82
CA ALA A 129 2.30 -0.15 20.35
C ALA A 129 3.79 0.14 20.08
N VAL A 130 4.16 0.33 18.81
CA VAL A 130 5.57 0.56 18.41
C VAL A 130 6.08 1.89 18.98
N PRO A 131 7.16 1.89 19.80
CA PRO A 131 7.79 3.11 20.26
C PRO A 131 8.36 3.90 19.08
N TRP A 132 8.04 5.19 19.00
CA TRP A 132 8.65 6.08 18.01
C TRP A 132 9.57 7.06 18.72
N ILE A 133 10.87 6.88 18.51
CA ILE A 133 11.92 7.63 19.19
C ILE A 133 12.73 8.37 18.12
N PRO A 134 12.75 9.72 18.12
CA PRO A 134 13.59 10.50 17.21
C PRO A 134 15.05 10.07 17.26
N GLY A 135 15.71 9.96 16.11
CA GLY A 135 17.13 9.60 16.02
C GLY A 135 17.42 8.10 16.10
N THR A 136 16.40 7.25 16.20
CA THR A 136 16.52 5.79 16.03
C THR A 136 16.28 5.38 14.58
N ALA A 137 16.62 4.15 14.20
CA ALA A 137 16.42 3.67 12.83
C ALA A 137 14.95 3.70 12.44
N PHE A 138 14.07 3.23 13.32
CA PHE A 138 12.62 3.29 13.12
C PHE A 138 12.13 4.73 13.04
N GLY A 139 12.57 5.62 13.93
CA GLY A 139 12.18 7.04 13.91
C GLY A 139 12.64 7.82 12.67
N ASN A 140 13.77 7.43 12.07
CA ASN A 140 14.29 8.06 10.86
C ASN A 140 13.51 7.64 9.60
N LEU A 141 13.17 6.35 9.52
CA LEU A 141 12.64 5.69 8.33
C LEU A 141 11.12 5.55 8.31
N VAL A 142 10.47 5.60 9.46
CA VAL A 142 9.01 5.56 9.59
C VAL A 142 8.57 6.90 10.17
N THR A 143 7.63 7.55 9.52
CA THR A 143 7.05 8.80 10.04
C THR A 143 6.24 8.51 11.30
N ARG A 144 6.03 9.53 12.13
CA ARG A 144 5.28 9.35 13.39
C ARG A 144 3.86 8.78 13.16
N ASP A 145 3.25 9.09 12.02
CA ASP A 145 1.93 8.59 11.63
C ASP A 145 1.93 7.19 10.98
N GLY A 146 3.11 6.57 10.83
CA GLY A 146 3.28 5.21 10.35
C GLY A 146 3.52 5.04 8.85
N SER A 147 3.81 6.10 8.09
CA SER A 147 4.21 5.95 6.68
C SER A 147 5.60 5.33 6.55
N THR A 148 5.71 4.37 5.63
CA THR A 148 6.92 3.65 5.25
C THR A 148 7.54 4.17 3.94
N ASP A 149 7.11 5.33 3.43
CA ASP A 149 7.58 5.84 2.13
C ASP A 149 9.09 6.07 2.10
N ARG A 150 9.66 6.52 3.23
CA ARG A 150 11.10 6.78 3.33
C ARG A 150 11.93 5.51 3.23
N VAL A 151 11.51 4.43 3.89
CA VAL A 151 12.22 3.14 3.80
C VAL A 151 12.10 2.52 2.42
N ASN A 152 10.93 2.63 1.77
CA ASN A 152 10.75 2.19 0.39
C ASN A 152 11.66 2.95 -0.58
N ALA A 153 11.74 4.29 -0.44
CA ALA A 153 12.63 5.12 -1.24
C ALA A 153 14.12 4.80 -1.00
N ALA A 154 14.52 4.64 0.27
CA ALA A 154 15.89 4.30 0.63
C ALA A 154 16.30 2.93 0.09
N TRP A 155 15.39 1.94 0.14
CA TRP A 155 15.60 0.62 -0.43
C TRP A 155 15.73 0.66 -1.95
N ALA A 156 14.79 1.31 -2.65
CA ALA A 156 14.83 1.42 -4.10
C ALA A 156 16.13 2.07 -4.60
N GLN A 157 16.55 3.17 -3.95
CA GLN A 157 17.80 3.85 -4.28
C GLN A 157 19.03 2.97 -3.99
N ALA A 158 19.05 2.24 -2.88
CA ALA A 158 20.16 1.34 -2.55
C ALA A 158 20.27 0.18 -3.56
N ALA A 159 19.13 -0.41 -3.93
CA ALA A 159 19.06 -1.47 -4.92
C ALA A 159 19.51 -0.99 -6.30
N GLU A 160 19.15 0.24 -6.69
CA GLU A 160 19.60 0.85 -7.94
C GLU A 160 21.12 1.03 -7.98
N ILE A 161 21.71 1.60 -6.92
CA ILE A 161 23.16 1.78 -6.82
C ILE A 161 23.89 0.44 -6.84
N ALA A 162 23.36 -0.57 -6.16
CA ALA A 162 23.89 -1.92 -6.13
C ALA A 162 23.64 -2.70 -7.45
N ARG A 163 22.90 -2.13 -8.40
CA ARG A 163 22.41 -2.78 -9.62
C ARG A 163 21.67 -4.09 -9.35
N LEU A 164 20.90 -4.13 -8.26
CA LEU A 164 20.05 -5.25 -7.89
C LEU A 164 18.63 -5.06 -8.44
N GLY A 165 18.47 -5.25 -9.74
CA GLY A 165 17.20 -5.00 -10.43
C GLY A 165 17.40 -4.87 -11.93
N HIS A 166 16.35 -4.41 -12.59
CA HIS A 166 16.38 -4.10 -14.02
C HIS A 166 15.70 -2.75 -14.27
N VAL A 167 16.11 -2.09 -15.34
CA VAL A 167 15.40 -0.91 -15.84
C VAL A 167 14.34 -1.42 -16.80
N ASP A 168 13.09 -1.02 -16.59
CA ASP A 168 11.99 -1.38 -17.45
C ASP A 168 12.04 -0.62 -18.79
N VAL A 169 11.09 -0.93 -19.68
CA VAL A 169 10.99 -0.29 -20.99
C VAL A 169 10.67 1.21 -20.94
N GLN A 170 10.21 1.71 -19.78
CA GLN A 170 9.88 3.11 -19.54
C GLN A 170 11.07 3.87 -18.94
N GLY A 171 12.20 3.19 -18.67
CA GLY A 171 13.38 3.78 -18.05
C GLY A 171 13.31 3.83 -16.52
N SER A 172 12.31 3.20 -15.89
CA SER A 172 12.18 3.13 -14.43
C SER A 172 12.92 1.93 -13.87
N PHE A 173 13.64 2.12 -12.77
CA PHE A 173 14.33 1.03 -12.09
C PHE A 173 13.34 0.20 -11.26
N ALA A 174 13.29 -1.11 -11.52
CA ALA A 174 12.54 -2.09 -10.76
C ALA A 174 13.52 -2.96 -9.94
N PRO A 175 13.52 -2.85 -8.60
CA PRO A 175 14.34 -3.68 -7.73
C PRO A 175 14.03 -5.18 -7.92
N ALA A 176 15.06 -6.03 -7.88
CA ALA A 176 14.86 -7.48 -7.93
C ALA A 176 14.32 -8.06 -6.61
N ALA A 177 14.19 -7.24 -5.57
CA ALA A 177 13.52 -7.57 -4.33
C ALA A 177 12.75 -6.35 -3.82
N THR A 178 11.53 -6.54 -3.36
CA THR A 178 10.62 -5.47 -2.91
C THR A 178 10.41 -5.53 -1.41
N VAL A 179 10.21 -4.38 -0.77
CA VAL A 179 9.87 -4.32 0.65
C VAL A 179 8.47 -4.87 0.85
N VAL A 180 8.33 -5.88 1.72
CA VAL A 180 7.06 -6.55 2.02
C VAL A 180 6.60 -6.32 3.45
N ASN A 181 7.54 -6.10 4.37
CA ASN A 181 7.21 -5.78 5.75
C ASN A 181 8.26 -4.84 6.34
N VAL A 182 7.78 -3.92 7.17
CA VAL A 182 8.59 -2.98 7.94
C VAL A 182 8.04 -3.07 9.36
N ASN A 183 8.90 -3.26 10.35
CA ASN A 183 8.46 -3.35 11.74
C ASN A 183 9.49 -2.74 12.70
N GLY A 184 9.08 -2.43 13.92
CA GLY A 184 10.00 -2.11 15.02
C GLY A 184 10.32 -3.35 15.85
N TYR A 185 11.39 -3.28 16.65
CA TYR A 185 11.66 -4.28 17.70
C TYR A 185 11.07 -3.84 19.04
N ALA A 186 10.54 -4.80 19.81
CA ALA A 186 9.99 -4.55 21.15
C ALA A 186 11.05 -4.47 22.26
N ASP A 187 12.33 -4.55 21.91
CA ASP A 187 13.47 -4.53 22.83
C ASP A 187 13.87 -3.10 23.29
N GLY A 188 13.13 -2.08 22.86
CA GLY A 188 13.37 -0.69 23.24
C GLY A 188 14.54 -0.01 22.51
N THR A 189 15.21 -0.70 21.58
CA THR A 189 16.35 -0.15 20.82
C THR A 189 15.96 0.92 19.80
N GLY A 190 14.70 0.91 19.35
CA GLY A 190 14.24 1.72 18.21
C GLY A 190 14.80 1.25 16.87
N ASP A 191 15.28 0.01 16.81
CA ASP A 191 15.73 -0.61 15.57
C ASP A 191 14.54 -0.95 14.67
N LEU A 192 14.83 -1.03 13.37
CA LEU A 192 13.84 -1.33 12.34
C LEU A 192 14.14 -2.68 11.70
N GLU A 193 13.14 -3.54 11.65
CA GLU A 193 13.14 -4.73 10.83
C GLU A 193 12.68 -4.37 9.42
N LEU A 194 13.53 -4.68 8.43
CA LEU A 194 13.19 -4.58 7.02
C LEU A 194 13.11 -6.00 6.45
N SER A 195 11.94 -6.37 5.97
CA SER A 195 11.72 -7.62 5.25
C SER A 195 11.51 -7.34 3.77
N VAL A 196 12.26 -8.06 2.93
CA VAL A 196 12.16 -7.98 1.48
C VAL A 196 11.80 -9.34 0.90
N ASN A 197 11.00 -9.32 -0.17
CA ASN A 197 10.70 -10.50 -0.96
C ASN A 197 11.38 -10.39 -2.32
N THR A 198 12.08 -11.45 -2.71
CA THR A 198 12.82 -11.52 -3.97
C THR A 198 11.90 -11.92 -5.11
N ALA A 199 12.06 -11.29 -6.27
CA ALA A 199 11.24 -11.59 -7.45
C ALA A 199 11.50 -12.99 -8.03
N ASP A 200 12.70 -13.55 -7.78
CA ASP A 200 13.14 -14.86 -8.26
C ASP A 200 14.17 -15.48 -7.31
N TYR A 201 14.32 -16.80 -7.35
CA TYR A 201 15.24 -17.62 -6.56
C TYR A 201 16.73 -17.39 -6.89
N THR A 202 17.03 -16.71 -7.99
CA THR A 202 18.41 -16.32 -8.34
C THR A 202 18.94 -15.19 -7.46
N VAL A 203 18.06 -14.47 -6.76
CA VAL A 203 18.43 -13.44 -5.79
C VAL A 203 18.27 -14.04 -4.40
N GLY A 204 19.41 -14.27 -3.72
CA GLY A 204 19.42 -14.73 -2.33
C GLY A 204 20.22 -13.79 -1.43
N GLU A 205 20.57 -14.28 -0.25
CA GLU A 205 21.27 -13.51 0.78
C GLU A 205 22.56 -12.87 0.28
N ALA A 206 23.35 -13.59 -0.53
CA ALA A 206 24.61 -13.05 -1.08
C ALA A 206 24.39 -11.81 -1.96
N GLN A 207 23.36 -11.84 -2.82
CA GLN A 207 23.02 -10.72 -3.69
C GLN A 207 22.46 -9.56 -2.89
N LEU A 208 21.59 -9.83 -1.91
CA LEU A 208 20.98 -8.83 -1.02
C LEU A 208 22.02 -8.15 -0.12
N ASN A 209 22.99 -8.89 0.39
CA ASN A 209 24.03 -8.36 1.26
C ASN A 209 24.94 -7.33 0.57
N ARG A 210 25.01 -7.32 -0.77
CA ARG A 210 25.70 -6.27 -1.53
C ARG A 210 24.99 -4.92 -1.45
N VAL A 211 23.68 -4.91 -1.20
CA VAL A 211 22.87 -3.69 -1.07
C VAL A 211 23.11 -3.01 0.27
N LEU A 212 23.47 -3.77 1.32
CA LEU A 212 23.53 -3.27 2.70
C LEU A 212 24.42 -2.04 2.87
N ALA A 213 25.59 -2.00 2.24
CA ALA A 213 26.50 -0.86 2.34
C ALA A 213 25.89 0.44 1.74
N HIS A 214 25.06 0.30 0.71
CA HIS A 214 24.32 1.41 0.13
C HIS A 214 23.09 1.76 0.95
N LEU A 215 22.39 0.74 1.47
CA LEU A 215 21.21 0.90 2.30
C LEU A 215 21.50 1.69 3.56
N VAL A 216 22.60 1.39 4.27
CA VAL A 216 23.03 2.13 5.47
C VAL A 216 23.11 3.64 5.17
N ARG A 217 23.65 4.01 4.00
CA ARG A 217 23.79 5.42 3.58
C ARG A 217 22.47 6.05 3.13
N THR A 218 21.67 5.36 2.31
CA THR A 218 20.39 5.90 1.81
C THR A 218 19.35 5.99 2.91
N ALA A 219 19.35 5.02 3.82
CA ALA A 219 18.46 4.96 4.98
C ALA A 219 18.92 5.87 6.14
N ARG A 220 20.16 6.38 6.09
CA ARG A 220 20.77 7.21 7.15
C ARG A 220 20.73 6.51 8.51
N VAL A 221 21.16 5.26 8.52
CA VAL A 221 21.35 4.44 9.72
C VAL A 221 22.84 4.17 9.92
N GLU A 222 23.24 3.72 11.11
CA GLU A 222 24.66 3.41 11.40
C GLU A 222 25.02 2.00 10.96
N THR A 223 24.12 1.04 11.16
CA THR A 223 24.38 -0.38 10.90
C THR A 223 23.19 -1.09 10.26
N ALA A 224 23.50 -2.16 9.54
CA ALA A 224 22.54 -3.11 9.01
C ALA A 224 23.10 -4.52 9.16
N THR A 225 22.30 -5.46 9.68
CA THR A 225 22.71 -6.87 9.76
C THR A 225 22.63 -7.55 8.40
N GLY A 226 23.34 -8.67 8.24
CA GLY A 226 23.18 -9.54 7.07
C GLY A 226 21.72 -9.98 6.91
N PHE A 227 21.25 -10.06 5.66
CA PHE A 227 19.95 -10.64 5.37
C PHE A 227 19.94 -12.12 5.74
N THR A 228 18.89 -12.53 6.47
CA THR A 228 18.63 -13.92 6.82
C THR A 228 17.26 -14.32 6.27
N ARG A 229 17.14 -15.50 5.67
CA ARG A 229 15.87 -16.02 5.17
C ARG A 229 14.96 -16.52 6.31
N ASP A 230 13.77 -15.95 6.42
CA ASP A 230 12.64 -16.55 7.15
C ASP A 230 11.99 -17.60 6.25
N ALA A 231 12.21 -18.88 6.57
CA ALA A 231 11.69 -20.00 5.78
C ALA A 231 10.15 -20.14 5.83
N VAL A 232 9.48 -19.58 6.84
CA VAL A 232 8.02 -19.68 6.99
C VAL A 232 7.32 -18.72 6.04
N ARG A 233 7.87 -17.50 5.90
CA ARG A 233 7.30 -16.44 5.06
C ARG A 233 7.98 -16.32 3.70
N ASP A 234 9.10 -16.99 3.53
CA ASP A 234 10.01 -16.87 2.38
C ASP A 234 10.50 -15.43 2.16
N TRP A 235 10.74 -14.71 3.26
CA TRP A 235 11.23 -13.33 3.23
C TRP A 235 12.68 -13.28 3.67
N HIS A 236 13.40 -12.28 3.19
CA HIS A 236 14.73 -11.95 3.69
C HIS A 236 14.65 -10.77 4.65
N VAL A 237 15.12 -10.97 5.87
CA VAL A 237 15.00 -10.01 6.96
C VAL A 237 16.38 -9.43 7.30
N THR A 238 16.45 -8.11 7.43
CA THR A 238 17.61 -7.39 7.99
C THR A 238 17.16 -6.47 9.13
N ARG A 239 18.05 -6.23 10.08
CA ARG A 239 17.87 -5.28 11.18
C ARG A 239 18.69 -4.04 10.90
N LEU A 240 18.03 -2.89 10.83
CA LEU A 240 18.65 -1.57 10.71
C LEU A 240 18.72 -0.91 12.08
N SER A 241 19.88 -0.36 12.43
CA SER A 241 20.11 0.25 13.74
C SER A 241 20.93 1.53 13.67
N MET A 242 20.70 2.40 14.64
CA MET A 242 21.54 3.56 14.93
C MET A 242 22.62 3.25 15.99
N ILE A 243 22.62 2.03 16.52
CA ILE A 243 23.61 1.57 17.48
C ILE A 243 24.85 1.10 16.70
N PRO A 244 26.06 1.58 17.04
CA PRO A 244 27.29 1.15 16.39
C PRO A 244 27.50 -0.37 16.53
N ALA A 245 28.02 -1.00 15.48
CA ALA A 245 28.21 -2.46 15.43
C ALA A 245 29.11 -2.96 16.58
N ALA A 246 30.11 -2.16 16.95
CA ALA A 246 31.00 -2.45 18.08
C ALA A 246 30.20 -2.60 19.39
N VAL A 247 29.26 -1.69 19.66
CA VAL A 247 28.44 -1.71 20.89
C VAL A 247 27.49 -2.91 20.89
N GLN A 248 26.91 -3.25 19.74
CA GLN A 248 26.07 -4.47 19.61
C GLN A 248 26.87 -5.75 19.87
N GLN A 249 28.13 -5.83 19.40
CA GLN A 249 29.00 -6.98 19.64
C GLN A 249 29.40 -7.12 21.11
N TYR A 250 29.69 -6.02 21.82
CA TYR A 250 29.97 -6.06 23.26
C TYR A 250 28.75 -6.50 24.09
N ALA A 251 27.54 -6.08 23.71
CA ALA A 251 26.30 -6.52 24.36
C ALA A 251 26.04 -8.03 24.17
N ALA A 252 26.16 -8.52 22.93
CA ALA A 252 25.96 -9.95 22.64
C ALA A 252 27.01 -10.86 23.31
N ALA A 253 28.26 -10.40 23.44
CA ALA A 253 29.31 -11.15 24.12
C ALA A 253 29.11 -11.20 25.65
N SER A 254 28.58 -10.12 26.24
CA SER A 254 28.34 -10.07 27.69
C SER A 254 27.11 -10.87 28.14
N GLU A 255 26.09 -11.04 27.29
CA GLU A 255 24.99 -11.98 27.55
C GLU A 255 25.43 -13.46 27.46
N GLN A 256 26.35 -13.81 26.56
CA GLN A 256 26.90 -15.17 26.47
C GLN A 256 27.72 -15.55 27.71
N GLU A 257 28.43 -14.61 28.31
CA GLU A 257 29.23 -14.83 29.52
C GLU A 257 28.38 -14.93 30.81
N GLN A 258 27.11 -14.51 30.78
CA GLN A 258 26.15 -14.75 31.87
C GLN A 258 25.53 -16.15 31.86
N THR A 259 25.62 -16.89 30.76
CA THR A 259 25.46 -18.36 30.77
C THR A 259 26.73 -19.01 31.31
N VAL A 260 27.04 -18.74 32.58
CA VAL A 260 27.97 -19.58 33.34
C VAL A 260 27.40 -20.99 33.28
N ALA A 261 28.16 -21.91 32.67
CA ALA A 261 27.84 -23.32 32.64
C ALA A 261 27.43 -23.77 34.06
N PRO A 262 26.36 -24.56 34.23
CA PRO A 262 26.01 -25.09 35.54
C PRO A 262 27.23 -25.79 36.10
N ASP A 263 27.70 -25.31 37.25
CA ASP A 263 28.85 -25.87 37.94
C ASP A 263 28.61 -27.38 38.15
N PRO A 264 29.41 -28.27 37.51
CA PRO A 264 29.19 -29.70 37.58
C PRO A 264 29.46 -30.28 38.98
N THR A 265 29.90 -29.46 39.95
CA THR A 265 30.20 -29.89 41.32
C THR A 265 29.01 -29.81 42.28
N VAL A 266 27.88 -29.21 41.89
CA VAL A 266 26.71 -29.03 42.79
C VAL A 266 25.83 -30.28 42.92
N ASN A 267 26.06 -31.34 42.12
CA ASN A 267 25.22 -32.56 42.09
C ASN A 267 25.86 -33.82 42.73
N TRP A 268 26.87 -33.68 43.58
CA TRP A 268 27.50 -34.82 44.27
C TRP A 268 27.31 -34.76 45.79
N GLU A 269 26.06 -34.84 46.23
CA GLU A 269 25.74 -35.25 47.61
C GLU A 269 25.15 -36.67 47.57
N TRP A 270 25.94 -37.62 48.07
CA TRP A 270 25.54 -38.97 48.47
C TRP A 270 25.80 -39.15 49.96
#